data_AF-A0A1G2CVU3-F1
#
_entry.id   AF-A0A1G2CVU3-F1
#
_cell.length_a   1.000
_cell.length_b   1.000
_cell.length_c   1.000
_cell.angle_alpha   90.00
_cell.angle_beta   90.00
_cell.angle_gamma   90.00
#
_symmetry.space_group_name_H-M   'P 1'
#
loop_
_entity.id
_entity.type
_entity.pdbx_description
1 polymer ?
#
loop_
_entity_poly.entity_id
_entity_poly.type
_entity_poly.pdbx_seq_one_letter_code
_entity_poly.pdbx_strand_id
1 'polypeptide(L)'
;MLYHSKAKLEKLKKKRIAARYDMSGRPTPEERARRLLHAEPIWGPILRECLAIADEKERSKKSTSGFAGAWVMQALRAKGITPPNNLRTPACLGILKLVATTRSGNRAYYHIPDPKGLARALKSSTR
;
A
#
# COMPACT_ATOMS: atom_id res chain seq x y z
N MET A 1 -46.44 9.52 -11.50
CA MET A 1 -45.43 8.56 -12.02
C MET A 1 -44.30 9.32 -12.71
N LEU A 2 -43.10 9.39 -12.12
CA LEU A 2 -41.96 10.10 -12.72
C LEU A 2 -41.29 9.24 -13.80
N TYR A 3 -41.86 9.23 -15.01
CA TYR A 3 -41.21 8.65 -16.19
C TYR A 3 -39.98 9.48 -16.55
N HIS A 4 -38.80 8.98 -16.20
CA HIS A 4 -37.54 9.55 -16.65
C HIS A 4 -37.35 9.16 -18.11
N SER A 5 -37.12 10.14 -19.00
CA SER A 5 -36.80 9.86 -20.40
C SER A 5 -35.58 8.93 -20.48
N LYS A 6 -35.53 8.06 -21.50
CA LYS A 6 -34.42 7.10 -21.69
C LYS A 6 -33.05 7.78 -21.61
N ALA A 7 -32.93 8.99 -22.15
CA ALA A 7 -31.70 9.80 -22.07
C ALA A 7 -31.31 10.18 -20.63
N LYS A 8 -32.28 10.53 -19.77
CA LYS A 8 -32.04 10.85 -18.36
C LYS A 8 -31.61 9.61 -17.57
N LEU A 9 -32.20 8.46 -17.86
CA LEU A 9 -31.81 7.18 -17.26
C LEU A 9 -30.39 6.77 -17.67
N GLU A 10 -30.03 6.91 -18.94
CA GLU A 10 -28.66 6.60 -19.41
C GLU A 10 -27.61 7.56 -18.81
N LYS A 11 -27.93 8.84 -18.66
CA LYS A 11 -27.04 9.81 -18.00
C LYS A 11 -26.85 9.47 -16.52
N LEU A 12 -27.91 9.04 -15.83
CA LEU A 12 -27.86 8.56 -14.44
C LEU A 12 -27.05 7.27 -14.30
N LYS A 13 -27.22 6.31 -15.21
CA LYS A 13 -26.40 5.08 -15.24
C LYS A 13 -24.93 5.40 -15.43
N LYS A 14 -24.57 6.23 -16.43
CA LYS A 14 -23.19 6.67 -16.67
C LYS A 14 -22.61 7.39 -15.45
N LYS A 15 -23.37 8.28 -14.80
CA LYS A 15 -22.94 8.97 -13.57
C LYS A 15 -22.73 8.00 -12.41
N ARG A 16 -23.60 7.01 -12.22
CA ARG A 16 -23.45 5.97 -11.18
C ARG A 16 -22.27 5.04 -11.46
N ILE A 17 -22.04 4.68 -12.72
CA ILE A 17 -20.87 3.91 -13.14
C ILE A 17 -19.61 4.73 -12.88
N ALA A 18 -19.56 5.99 -13.32
CA ALA A 18 -18.43 6.89 -13.07
C ALA A 18 -18.16 7.07 -11.57
N ALA A 19 -19.19 7.27 -10.74
CA ALA A 19 -19.05 7.36 -9.29
C ALA A 19 -18.57 6.06 -8.63
N ARG A 20 -18.94 4.89 -9.18
CA ARG A 20 -18.45 3.58 -8.73
C ARG A 20 -16.95 3.40 -9.00
N TYR A 21 -16.43 4.06 -10.03
CA TYR A 21 -15.01 4.08 -10.40
C TYR A 21 -14.31 5.39 -10.01
N ASP A 22 -14.99 6.28 -9.30
CA ASP A 22 -14.41 7.53 -8.82
C ASP A 22 -13.47 7.21 -7.66
N MET A 23 -12.17 7.31 -7.94
CA MET A 23 -11.11 7.02 -6.98
C MET A 23 -10.82 8.23 -6.07
N SER A 24 -11.46 9.39 -6.29
CA SER A 24 -11.21 10.63 -5.53
C SER A 24 -11.73 10.60 -4.08
N GLY A 25 -12.70 9.73 -3.77
CA GLY A 25 -13.21 9.52 -2.41
C GLY A 25 -12.47 8.43 -1.61
N ARG A 26 -11.51 7.71 -2.22
CA ARG A 26 -10.73 6.71 -1.50
C ARG A 26 -9.56 7.39 -0.79
N PRO A 27 -9.34 7.11 0.50
CA PRO A 27 -8.22 7.72 1.23
C PRO A 27 -6.91 7.37 0.53
N THR A 28 -6.00 8.32 0.38
CA THR A 28 -4.71 8.14 -0.30
C THR A 28 -3.84 7.07 0.39
N PRO A 29 -2.83 6.46 -0.27
CA PRO A 29 -1.90 5.56 0.42
C PRO A 29 -1.28 6.17 1.68
N GLU A 30 -0.98 7.48 1.64
CA GLU A 30 -0.52 8.25 2.80
C GLU A 30 -1.56 8.29 3.93
N GLU A 31 -2.81 8.63 3.65
CA GLU A 31 -3.88 8.65 4.66
C GLU A 31 -4.13 7.26 5.27
N ARG A 32 -4.12 6.22 4.44
CA ARG A 32 -4.25 4.83 4.90
C ARG A 32 -3.08 4.44 5.80
N ALA A 33 -1.85 4.86 5.45
CA ALA A 33 -0.68 4.66 6.29
C ALA A 33 -0.79 5.41 7.62
N ARG A 34 -1.23 6.67 7.64
CA ARG A 34 -1.45 7.42 8.89
C ARG A 34 -2.48 6.75 9.78
N ARG A 35 -3.61 6.30 9.22
CA ARG A 35 -4.65 5.56 9.97
C ARG A 35 -4.11 4.27 10.56
N LEU A 36 -3.35 3.49 9.78
CA LEU A 36 -2.72 2.26 10.27
C LEU A 36 -1.73 2.54 11.40
N LEU A 37 -0.87 3.54 11.24
CA LEU A 37 0.13 3.89 12.26
C LEU A 37 -0.49 4.39 13.56
N HIS A 38 -1.63 5.11 13.47
CA HIS A 38 -2.39 5.53 14.65
C HIS A 38 -3.09 4.35 15.34
N ALA A 39 -3.67 3.43 14.57
CA ALA A 39 -4.36 2.27 15.12
C ALA A 39 -3.40 1.22 15.69
N GLU A 40 -2.27 0.99 15.01
CA GLU A 40 -1.30 -0.05 15.31
C GLU A 40 0.14 0.49 15.12
N PRO A 41 0.71 1.16 16.13
CA PRO A 41 2.04 1.78 16.06
C PRO A 41 3.18 0.80 15.75
N ILE A 42 2.98 -0.50 15.99
CA ILE A 42 3.93 -1.57 15.65
C ILE A 42 4.28 -1.60 14.16
N TRP A 43 3.41 -1.09 13.28
CA TRP A 43 3.70 -0.98 11.84
C TRP A 43 4.71 0.10 11.51
N GLY A 44 5.00 1.04 12.41
CA GLY A 44 5.96 2.13 12.18
C GLY A 44 7.35 1.61 11.78
N PRO A 45 8.02 0.84 12.63
CA PRO A 45 9.32 0.24 12.30
C PRO A 45 9.28 -0.64 11.05
N ILE A 46 8.20 -1.40 10.84
CA ILE A 46 8.04 -2.30 9.69
C ILE A 46 7.97 -1.51 8.38
N LEU A 47 7.17 -0.46 8.33
CA LEU A 47 6.99 0.38 7.14
C LEU A 47 8.22 1.25 6.85
N ARG A 48 8.96 1.68 7.88
CA ARG A 48 10.28 2.31 7.69
C ARG A 48 11.25 1.35 7.00
N GLU A 49 11.26 0.09 7.42
CA GLU A 49 12.13 -0.92 6.82
C GLU A 49 11.75 -1.22 5.36
N CYS A 50 10.45 -1.28 5.06
CA CYS A 50 9.97 -1.38 3.68
C CYS A 50 10.51 -0.23 2.81
N LEU A 51 10.46 1.02 3.29
CA LEU A 51 11.00 2.18 2.57
C LEU A 51 12.51 2.08 2.37
N ALA A 52 13.26 1.74 3.42
CA ALA A 52 14.72 1.64 3.35
C ALA A 52 15.17 0.61 2.31
N ILE A 53 14.57 -0.59 2.32
CA ILE A 53 14.89 -1.65 1.37
C ILE A 53 14.44 -1.27 -0.05
N ALA A 54 13.28 -0.62 -0.21
CA ALA A 54 12.81 -0.16 -1.51
C ALA A 54 13.80 0.85 -2.12
N ASP A 55 14.23 1.86 -1.35
CA ASP A 55 15.18 2.89 -1.77
C ASP A 55 16.55 2.28 -2.13
N GLU A 56 17.07 1.37 -1.30
CA GLU A 56 18.32 0.65 -1.59
C GLU A 56 18.25 -0.10 -2.93
N LYS A 57 17.13 -0.78 -3.21
CA LYS A 57 16.96 -1.54 -4.46
C LYS A 57 16.81 -0.64 -5.67
N GLU A 58 16.08 0.46 -5.54
CA GLU A 58 15.94 1.46 -6.60
C GLU A 58 17.31 2.05 -6.97
N ARG A 59 18.10 2.46 -5.97
CA ARG A 59 19.47 2.98 -6.17
C ARG A 59 20.41 1.97 -6.81
N SER A 60 20.28 0.69 -6.46
CA SER A 60 21.14 -0.36 -7.01
C SER A 60 20.89 -0.67 -8.48
N LYS A 61 19.77 -0.20 -9.08
CA LYS A 61 19.27 -0.57 -10.43
C LYS A 61 19.16 -2.08 -10.68
N LYS A 62 19.30 -2.92 -9.65
CA LYS A 62 19.31 -4.39 -9.74
C LYS A 62 17.90 -5.00 -9.76
N SER A 63 16.84 -4.22 -9.54
CA SER A 63 15.47 -4.75 -9.51
C SER A 63 14.46 -3.72 -10.00
N THR A 64 13.79 -4.04 -11.11
CA THR A 64 12.56 -3.37 -11.58
C THR A 64 11.30 -3.97 -10.94
N SER A 65 11.41 -5.05 -10.16
CA SER A 65 10.29 -5.86 -9.69
C SER A 65 9.86 -5.58 -8.25
N GLY A 66 10.40 -4.52 -7.63
CA GLY A 66 10.16 -4.17 -6.23
C GLY A 66 11.08 -4.92 -5.25
N PHE A 67 10.63 -5.07 -4.00
CA PHE A 67 11.38 -5.71 -2.91
C PHE A 67 10.66 -6.96 -2.37
N ALA A 68 11.43 -7.96 -1.93
CA ALA A 68 10.86 -9.15 -1.33
C ALA A 68 10.46 -8.91 0.14
N GLY A 69 9.27 -9.34 0.55
CA GLY A 69 8.84 -9.23 1.95
C GLY A 69 9.75 -9.97 2.93
N ALA A 70 10.38 -11.07 2.49
CA ALA A 70 11.36 -11.80 3.28
C ALA A 70 12.61 -10.96 3.64
N TRP A 71 13.02 -10.02 2.78
CA TRP A 71 14.13 -9.11 3.09
C TRP A 71 13.79 -8.17 4.25
N VAL A 72 12.56 -7.66 4.27
CA VAL A 72 12.05 -6.83 5.38
C VAL A 72 12.05 -7.62 6.68
N MET A 73 11.53 -8.85 6.67
CA MET A 73 11.51 -9.70 7.86
C MET A 73 12.91 -10.00 8.39
N GLN A 74 13.86 -10.29 7.51
CA GLN A 74 15.25 -10.54 7.89
C GLN A 74 15.89 -9.30 8.52
N ALA A 75 15.67 -8.12 7.93
CA ALA A 75 16.20 -6.87 8.46
C ALA A 75 15.58 -6.49 9.82
N LEU A 76 14.28 -6.73 10.00
CA LEU A 76 13.61 -6.52 11.30
C LEU A 76 14.17 -7.46 12.38
N ARG A 77 14.35 -8.75 12.06
CA ARG A 77 14.95 -9.72 12.99
C ARG A 77 16.37 -9.32 13.39
N ALA A 78 17.17 -8.84 12.44
CA ALA A 78 18.53 -8.36 12.72
C ALA A 78 18.54 -7.14 13.66
N LYS A 79 17.44 -6.38 13.73
CA LYS A 79 17.25 -5.24 14.64
C LYS A 79 16.58 -5.63 15.97
N GLY A 80 16.36 -6.92 16.22
CA GLY A 80 15.67 -7.40 17.42
C GLY A 80 14.16 -7.10 17.42
N ILE A 81 13.59 -6.72 16.28
CA ILE A 81 12.15 -6.43 16.14
C ILE A 81 11.45 -7.70 15.67
N THR A 82 10.42 -8.11 16.41
CA THR A 82 9.59 -9.26 16.03
C THR A 82 8.79 -8.90 14.77
N PRO A 83 9.05 -9.55 13.61
CA PRO A 83 8.32 -9.24 12.39
C PRO A 83 6.91 -9.86 12.41
N PRO A 84 5.95 -9.29 11.66
CA PRO A 84 4.68 -9.96 11.42
C PRO A 84 4.89 -11.18 10.51
N ASN A 85 3.93 -12.10 10.50
CA ASN A 85 3.97 -13.30 9.65
C ASN A 85 4.05 -12.97 8.15
N ASN A 86 3.48 -11.84 7.73
CA ASN A 86 3.50 -11.36 6.35
C ASN A 86 3.22 -9.86 6.27
N LEU A 87 3.41 -9.28 5.08
CA LEU A 87 3.09 -7.88 4.77
C LEU A 87 1.70 -7.74 4.12
N ARG A 88 0.78 -8.69 4.35
CA ARG A 88 -0.55 -8.64 3.72
C ARG A 88 -1.38 -7.47 4.24
N THR A 89 -1.33 -7.15 5.54
CA THR A 89 -2.08 -6.02 6.11
C THR A 89 -1.81 -4.70 5.36
N PRO A 90 -0.56 -4.22 5.25
CA PRO A 90 -0.29 -3.00 4.48
C PRO A 90 -0.54 -3.16 2.97
N ALA A 91 -0.47 -4.37 2.42
CA ALA A 91 -0.81 -4.62 1.02
C ALA A 91 -2.34 -4.55 0.75
N CYS A 92 -3.17 -5.13 1.62
CA CYS A 92 -4.63 -5.09 1.56
C CYS A 92 -5.14 -3.65 1.75
N LEU A 93 -4.48 -2.87 2.60
CA LEU A 93 -4.73 -1.45 2.77
C LEU A 93 -4.18 -0.60 1.61
N GLY A 94 -3.57 -1.19 0.59
CA GLY A 94 -3.01 -0.47 -0.56
C GLY A 94 -1.89 0.53 -0.19
N ILE A 95 -1.25 0.34 0.97
CA ILE A 95 -0.03 1.06 1.36
C ILE A 95 1.16 0.44 0.63
N LEU A 96 1.13 -0.89 0.46
CA LEU A 96 1.99 -1.65 -0.43
C LEU A 96 1.15 -2.23 -1.57
N LYS A 97 1.80 -2.51 -2.70
CA LYS A 97 1.22 -3.24 -3.83
C LYS A 97 1.97 -4.54 -4.02
N LEU A 98 1.26 -5.67 -3.97
CA LEU A 98 1.83 -6.96 -4.35
C LEU A 98 2.10 -6.95 -5.86
N VAL A 99 3.35 -7.23 -6.25
CA VAL A 99 3.81 -7.20 -7.65
C VAL A 99 3.88 -8.60 -8.22
N ALA A 100 4.49 -9.52 -7.47
CA ALA A 100 4.68 -10.90 -7.91
C ALA A 100 4.76 -11.85 -6.72
N THR A 101 4.45 -13.10 -7.00
CA THR A 101 4.75 -14.24 -6.13
C THR A 101 5.56 -15.23 -6.95
N THR A 102 6.65 -15.78 -6.41
CA THR A 102 7.42 -16.81 -7.13
C THR A 102 6.57 -18.06 -7.38
N ARG A 103 6.97 -18.86 -8.37
CA ARG A 103 6.22 -20.03 -8.91
C ARG A 103 5.84 -21.11 -7.87
N SER A 104 6.42 -21.05 -6.67
CA SER A 104 6.14 -21.94 -5.53
C SER A 104 5.49 -21.22 -4.33
N GLY A 105 5.05 -19.97 -4.47
CA GLY A 105 4.40 -19.18 -3.41
C GLY A 105 5.30 -18.68 -2.28
N ASN A 106 6.55 -19.14 -2.22
CA ASN A 106 7.45 -18.89 -1.08
C ASN A 106 7.96 -17.44 -0.95
N ARG A 107 7.88 -16.63 -2.01
CA ARG A 107 8.39 -15.25 -1.96
C ARG A 107 7.44 -14.28 -2.64
N ALA A 108 6.89 -13.37 -1.83
CA ALA A 108 6.07 -12.26 -2.28
C ALA A 108 6.93 -10.99 -2.46
N TYR A 109 6.74 -10.32 -3.59
CA TYR A 109 7.40 -9.07 -3.96
C TYR A 109 6.40 -7.92 -3.92
N TYR A 110 6.84 -6.80 -3.36
CA TYR A 110 6.02 -5.63 -3.12
C TYR A 110 6.64 -4.37 -3.73
N HIS A 111 5.78 -3.41 -4.03
CA HIS A 111 6.13 -2.07 -4.46
C HIS A 111 5.42 -1.06 -3.56
N ILE A 112 6.03 0.11 -3.34
CA ILE A 112 5.42 1.20 -2.57
C ILE A 112 4.82 2.19 -3.59
N PRO A 113 3.49 2.22 -3.80
CA PRO A 113 2.87 3.07 -4.82
C PRO A 113 3.08 4.57 -4.57
N ASP A 114 3.25 4.98 -3.31
CA ASP A 114 3.54 6.37 -2.93
C ASP A 114 4.62 6.42 -1.84
N PRO A 115 5.92 6.32 -2.21
CA PRO A 115 7.02 6.32 -1.25
C PRO A 115 7.10 7.64 -0.47
N LYS A 116 6.84 8.77 -1.14
CA LYS A 116 6.88 10.11 -0.52
C LYS A 116 5.76 10.28 0.52
N GLY A 117 4.54 9.88 0.18
CA GLY A 117 3.41 9.92 1.10
C GLY A 117 3.58 8.99 2.29
N LEU A 118 4.12 7.78 2.08
CA LEU A 118 4.45 6.87 3.18
C LEU A 118 5.51 7.48 4.13
N ALA A 119 6.55 8.11 3.57
CA ALA A 119 7.57 8.78 4.37
C ALA A 119 7.00 9.96 5.19
N ARG A 120 6.07 10.74 4.62
CA ARG A 120 5.35 11.79 5.34
C ARG A 120 4.49 11.23 6.47
N ALA A 121 3.75 10.15 6.23
CA ALA A 121 2.94 9.48 7.25
C ALA A 121 3.80 9.01 8.44
N LEU A 122 4.95 8.40 8.17
CA LEU A 122 5.88 7.94 9.21
C LEU A 122 6.48 9.07 10.04
N LYS A 123 6.79 10.21 9.42
CA LYS A 123 7.24 11.42 10.14
C LYS A 123 6.15 11.97 11.06
N SER A 124 4.90 12.01 10.60
CA SER A 124 3.78 12.52 11.40
C SER A 124 3.39 11.62 12.58
N SER A 125 3.74 10.33 12.52
CA SER A 125 3.40 9.34 13.55
C SER A 125 4.39 9.28 14.71
N THR A 126 5.54 9.96 14.65
CA THR A 126 6.61 9.87 15.67
C THR A 126 6.47 10.97 16.73
N ARG A 127 5.24 11.24 17.19
CA ARG A 127 4.95 12.21 18.27
C ARG A 127 4.65 11.50 19.57
#